data_AF-A0A6G4N8P4-F1
#
_entry.id   AF-A0A6G4N8P4-F1
#
_cell.length_a   1.000
_cell.length_b   1.000
_cell.length_c   1.000
_cell.angle_alpha   90.00
_cell.angle_beta   90.00
_cell.angle_gamma   90.00
#
_symmetry.space_group_name_H-M   'P 1'
#
loop_
_entity.id
_entity.type
_entity.pdbx_description
1 polymer ?
#
loop_
_entity_poly.entity_id
_entity_poly.type
_entity_poly.pdbx_seq_one_letter_code
_entity_poly.pdbx_strand_id
1 'polypeptide(L)'
;KEKQALKDRINQILQQGHNDINNAMTKEAIEQAKERLAQALQEIKNLVKAKENAKQDVDKRVQALIDEIDRNPNLTDKEKQALKDRINQILQQGHNDINNAMTKEEIEQAKAQL
;
A
#
# COMPACT_ATOMS: atom_id res chain seq x y z
N LYS A 1 -2.50 5.64 -11.24
CA LYS A 1 -2.02 4.24 -11.36
C LYS A 1 -2.60 3.40 -10.21
N GLU A 2 -2.22 3.63 -8.95
CA GLU A 2 -2.84 2.98 -7.76
C GLU A 2 -4.38 3.04 -7.71
N LYS A 3 -4.95 4.25 -7.79
CA LYS A 3 -6.41 4.43 -7.69
C LYS A 3 -7.17 3.67 -8.78
N GLN A 4 -6.54 3.40 -9.93
CA GLN A 4 -7.18 2.65 -11.01
C GLN A 4 -7.12 1.14 -10.74
N ALA A 5 -5.96 0.60 -10.38
CA ALA A 5 -5.81 -0.83 -10.10
C ALA A 5 -6.73 -1.30 -8.95
N LEU A 6 -6.85 -0.51 -7.87
CA LEU A 6 -7.78 -0.82 -6.78
C LEU A 6 -9.24 -0.74 -7.22
N LYS A 7 -9.61 0.25 -8.04
CA LYS A 7 -10.97 0.35 -8.60
C LYS A 7 -11.28 -0.87 -9.48
N ASP A 8 -10.35 -1.26 -10.34
CA ASP A 8 -10.53 -2.40 -11.25
C ASP A 8 -10.71 -3.69 -10.45
N ARG A 9 -9.91 -3.90 -9.39
CA ARG A 9 -10.06 -5.05 -8.51
C ARG A 9 -11.38 -5.05 -7.73
N ILE A 10 -11.83 -3.90 -7.24
CA ILE A 10 -13.15 -3.76 -6.60
C ILE A 10 -14.26 -4.11 -7.60
N ASN A 11 -14.19 -3.60 -8.83
CA ASN A 11 -15.17 -3.89 -9.87
C ASN A 11 -15.22 -5.39 -10.21
N GLN A 12 -14.06 -6.05 -10.31
CA GLN A 12 -13.97 -7.50 -10.52
C GLN A 12 -14.63 -8.28 -9.37
N ILE A 13 -14.35 -7.90 -8.12
CA ILE A 13 -14.95 -8.52 -6.93
C ILE A 13 -16.48 -8.37 -6.95
N LEU A 14 -16.98 -7.17 -7.25
CA LEU A 14 -18.42 -6.91 -7.34
C LEU A 14 -19.08 -7.70 -8.46
N GLN A 15 -18.45 -7.75 -9.65
CA GLN A 15 -18.95 -8.52 -10.78
C GLN A 15 -18.99 -10.02 -10.47
N GLN A 16 -17.94 -10.56 -9.86
CA GLN A 16 -17.90 -11.96 -9.45
C GLN A 16 -19.01 -12.26 -8.43
N GLY A 17 -19.16 -11.42 -7.40
CA GLY A 17 -20.20 -11.58 -6.39
C GLY A 17 -21.62 -11.53 -6.99
N HIS A 18 -21.88 -10.63 -7.94
CA HIS A 18 -23.15 -10.59 -8.65
C HIS A 18 -23.40 -11.85 -9.48
N ASN A 19 -22.38 -12.36 -10.19
CA ASN A 19 -22.50 -13.58 -10.96
C ASN A 19 -22.77 -14.80 -10.05
N ASP A 20 -22.06 -14.90 -8.93
CA ASP A 20 -22.24 -15.99 -7.96
C ASP A 20 -23.65 -15.99 -7.37
N ILE A 21 -24.19 -14.81 -7.04
CA ILE A 21 -25.57 -14.66 -6.54
C ILE A 21 -26.59 -15.02 -7.62
N ASN A 22 -26.41 -14.54 -8.86
CA ASN A 22 -27.36 -14.79 -9.94
C ASN A 22 -27.42 -16.28 -10.34
N ASN A 23 -26.31 -17.00 -10.22
CA ASN A 23 -26.22 -18.42 -10.56
C ASN A 23 -26.59 -19.35 -9.38
N ALA A 24 -26.78 -18.80 -8.18
CA ALA A 24 -27.11 -19.58 -7.00
C ALA A 24 -28.53 -20.16 -7.10
N MET A 25 -28.66 -21.48 -6.91
CA MET A 25 -29.95 -22.18 -6.99
C MET A 25 -30.65 -22.33 -5.64
N THR A 26 -29.97 -22.00 -4.54
CA THR A 26 -30.50 -22.13 -3.18
C THR A 26 -30.21 -20.89 -2.34
N LYS A 27 -30.96 -20.73 -1.25
CA LYS A 27 -30.75 -19.62 -0.30
C LYS A 27 -29.38 -19.71 0.36
N GLU A 28 -28.95 -20.93 0.69
CA GLU A 28 -27.64 -21.20 1.29
C GLU A 28 -26.50 -20.77 0.34
N ALA A 29 -26.63 -21.07 -0.95
CA ALA A 29 -25.64 -20.65 -1.95
C ALA A 29 -25.60 -19.12 -2.12
N ILE A 30 -26.75 -18.44 -2.02
CA ILE A 30 -26.82 -16.96 -2.03
C ILE A 30 -26.08 -16.38 -0.82
N GLU A 31 -26.29 -16.92 0.39
CA GLU A 31 -25.60 -16.43 1.58
C GLU A 31 -24.09 -16.67 1.51
N GLN A 32 -23.64 -17.85 1.04
CA GLN A 32 -22.22 -18.10 0.80
C GLN A 32 -21.60 -17.13 -0.22
N ALA A 33 -22.32 -16.78 -1.29
CA ALA A 33 -21.85 -15.79 -2.26
C ALA A 33 -21.72 -14.40 -1.64
N LYS A 34 -22.69 -13.97 -0.82
CA LYS A 34 -22.62 -12.70 -0.07
C LYS A 34 -21.45 -12.68 0.92
N GLU A 35 -21.23 -13.77 1.64
CA GLU A 35 -20.11 -13.88 2.59
C GLU A 35 -18.76 -13.77 1.88
N ARG A 36 -18.57 -14.49 0.77
CA ARG A 36 -17.34 -14.38 -0.04
C ARG A 36 -17.12 -12.97 -0.58
N LEU A 37 -18.18 -12.32 -1.06
CA LEU A 37 -18.12 -10.93 -1.53
C LEU A 37 -17.70 -9.98 -0.38
N ALA A 38 -18.32 -10.12 0.80
CA ALA A 38 -18.00 -9.30 1.96
C ALA A 38 -16.55 -9.51 2.43
N GLN A 39 -16.07 -10.76 2.46
CA GLN A 39 -14.68 -11.09 2.80
C GLN A 39 -13.70 -10.43 1.83
N ALA A 40 -13.93 -10.56 0.51
CA ALA A 40 -13.06 -9.97 -0.50
C ALA A 40 -13.01 -8.43 -0.41
N LEU A 41 -14.14 -7.76 -0.14
CA LEU A 41 -14.17 -6.31 0.08
C LEU A 41 -13.43 -5.91 1.38
N GLN A 42 -13.54 -6.73 2.43
CA GLN A 42 -12.82 -6.51 3.69
C GLN A 42 -11.30 -6.67 3.51
N GLU A 43 -10.85 -7.60 2.69
CA GLU A 43 -9.43 -7.76 2.32
C GLU A 43 -8.89 -6.50 1.62
N ILE A 44 -9.64 -5.92 0.68
CA ILE A 44 -9.26 -4.66 0.04
C ILE A 44 -9.14 -3.53 1.06
N LYS A 45 -10.09 -3.41 1.99
CA LYS A 45 -10.02 -2.42 3.07
C LYS A 45 -8.78 -2.61 3.94
N ASN A 46 -8.45 -3.86 4.27
CA ASN A 46 -7.26 -4.20 5.05
C ASN A 46 -5.97 -3.86 4.29
N LEU A 47 -5.94 -4.08 2.97
CA LEU A 47 -4.81 -3.73 2.11
C LEU A 47 -4.58 -2.21 2.09
N VAL A 48 -5.64 -1.42 1.91
CA VAL A 48 -5.54 0.06 1.93
C VAL A 48 -4.97 0.55 3.25
N LYS A 49 -5.47 0.03 4.39
CA LYS A 49 -4.93 0.36 5.71
C LYS A 49 -3.46 -0.05 5.87
N ALA A 50 -3.08 -1.21 5.34
CA ALA A 50 -1.69 -1.67 5.37
C ALA A 50 -0.76 -0.72 4.59
N LYS A 51 -1.21 -0.19 3.44
CA LYS A 51 -0.45 0.82 2.68
C LYS A 51 -0.27 2.12 3.45
N GLU A 52 -1.32 2.61 4.10
CA GLU A 52 -1.25 3.83 4.91
C GLU A 52 -0.24 3.67 6.06
N ASN A 53 -0.31 2.56 6.78
CA ASN A 53 0.64 2.24 7.85
C ASN A 53 2.09 2.14 7.31
N ALA A 54 2.28 1.46 6.17
CA ALA A 54 3.59 1.28 5.57
C ALA A 54 4.25 2.62 5.19
N LYS A 55 3.50 3.56 4.62
CA LYS A 55 4.01 4.91 4.33
C LYS A 55 4.41 5.64 5.60
N GLN A 56 3.56 5.62 6.63
CA GLN A 56 3.88 6.25 7.91
C GLN A 56 5.15 5.66 8.55
N ASP A 57 5.36 4.35 8.45
CA ASP A 57 6.57 3.70 8.97
C ASP A 57 7.81 4.15 8.20
N VAL A 58 7.73 4.23 6.87
CA VAL A 58 8.81 4.72 6.01
C VAL A 58 9.10 6.19 6.29
N ASP A 59 8.08 7.05 6.37
CA ASP A 59 8.22 8.48 6.66
C ASP A 59 8.97 8.69 7.99
N LYS A 60 8.64 7.91 9.03
CA LYS A 60 9.34 7.96 10.32
C LYS A 60 10.80 7.55 10.20
N ARG A 61 11.10 6.47 9.46
CA ARG A 61 12.48 6.02 9.23
C ARG A 61 13.29 7.08 8.49
N VAL A 62 12.72 7.68 7.45
CA VAL A 62 13.36 8.75 6.67
C VAL A 62 13.59 10.00 7.51
N GLN A 63 12.61 10.41 8.32
CA GLN A 63 12.80 11.56 9.22
C GLN A 63 13.94 11.34 10.21
N ALA A 64 14.05 10.12 10.77
CA ALA A 64 15.16 9.79 11.68
C ALA A 64 16.53 9.90 10.99
N LEU A 65 16.65 9.44 9.74
CA LEU A 65 17.88 9.57 8.95
C LEU A 65 18.20 11.03 8.62
N ILE A 66 17.20 11.83 8.29
CA ILE A 66 17.34 13.27 8.04
C ILE A 66 17.85 13.98 9.30
N ASP A 67 17.25 13.69 10.46
CA ASP A 67 17.66 14.25 11.75
C ASP A 67 19.12 13.89 12.09
N GLU A 68 19.55 12.65 11.79
CA GLU A 68 20.93 12.20 11.99
C GLU A 68 21.91 12.96 11.09
N ILE A 69 21.57 13.14 9.80
CA ILE A 69 22.36 13.95 8.85
C ILE A 69 22.47 15.39 9.35
N ASP A 70 21.37 15.97 9.83
CA ASP A 70 21.36 17.35 10.31
C ASP A 70 22.23 17.57 11.54
N ARG A 71 22.24 16.60 12.46
CA ARG A 71 23.06 16.65 13.67
C ARG A 71 24.53 16.28 13.43
N ASN A 72 24.89 15.78 12.26
CA ASN A 72 26.27 15.36 11.98
C ASN A 72 27.19 16.60 11.80
N PRO A 73 28.18 16.82 12.70
CA PRO A 73 29.06 17.98 12.62
C PRO A 73 30.19 17.81 11.59
N ASN A 74 30.41 16.59 11.09
CA ASN A 74 31.48 16.29 10.12
C ASN A 74 31.05 16.57 8.68
N LEU A 75 29.77 16.85 8.43
CA LEU A 75 29.24 17.15 7.10
C LEU A 75 29.07 18.65 6.92
N THR A 76 29.45 19.15 5.75
CA THR A 76 29.12 20.49 5.30
C THR A 76 27.62 20.61 4.98
N ASP A 77 27.09 21.82 4.98
CA ASP A 77 25.68 22.06 4.61
C ASP A 77 25.33 21.54 3.21
N LYS A 78 26.29 21.64 2.27
CA LYS A 78 26.11 21.13 0.90
C LYS A 78 26.02 19.61 0.85
N GLU A 79 26.84 18.91 1.63
CA GLU A 79 26.79 17.44 1.72
C GLU A 79 25.50 16.98 2.41
N LYS A 80 25.09 17.66 3.49
CA LYS A 80 23.80 17.39 4.15
C LYS A 80 22.64 17.54 3.18
N GLN A 81 22.61 18.62 2.41
CA GLN A 81 21.55 18.84 1.44
C GLN A 81 21.53 17.77 0.35
N ALA A 82 22.69 17.40 -0.20
CA ALA A 82 22.78 16.36 -1.22
C ALA A 82 22.29 14.98 -0.71
N LEU A 83 22.62 14.63 0.54
CA LEU A 83 22.13 13.40 1.16
C LEU A 83 20.62 13.43 1.40
N LYS A 84 20.08 14.55 1.92
CA LYS A 84 18.63 14.73 2.10
C LYS A 84 17.87 14.65 0.79
N ASP A 85 18.37 15.28 -0.26
CA ASP A 85 17.76 15.22 -1.60
C ASP A 85 17.73 13.78 -2.13
N ARG A 86 18.82 13.03 -1.92
CA ARG A 86 18.88 11.62 -2.30
C ARG A 86 17.89 10.77 -1.51
N ILE A 87 17.79 10.98 -0.20
CA ILE A 87 16.82 10.28 0.66
C ILE A 87 15.39 10.61 0.25
N ASN A 88 15.08 11.87 -0.07
CA ASN A 88 13.75 12.28 -0.52
C ASN A 88 13.37 11.64 -1.87
N GLN A 89 14.32 11.49 -2.80
CA GLN A 89 14.08 10.73 -4.04
C GLN A 89 13.75 9.26 -3.75
N ILE A 90 14.49 8.63 -2.83
CA ILE A 90 14.27 7.25 -2.41
C ILE A 90 12.89 7.13 -1.74
N LEU A 91 12.52 8.05 -0.84
CA LEU A 91 11.21 8.11 -0.20
C LEU A 91 10.06 8.19 -1.21
N GLN A 92 10.19 9.08 -2.20
CA GLN A 92 9.18 9.23 -3.26
C GLN A 92 9.02 7.93 -4.06
N GLN A 93 10.11 7.24 -4.37
CA GLN A 93 10.07 5.95 -5.03
C GLN A 93 9.38 4.89 -4.15
N GLY A 94 9.76 4.79 -2.87
CA GLY A 94 9.13 3.90 -1.91
C GLY A 94 7.63 4.11 -1.75
N HIS A 95 7.19 5.37 -1.71
CA HIS A 95 5.77 5.71 -1.69
C HIS A 95 5.05 5.25 -2.96
N ASN A 96 5.67 5.39 -4.12
CA ASN A 96 5.11 4.90 -5.37
C ASN A 96 5.00 3.36 -5.38
N ASP A 97 5.99 2.66 -4.85
CA ASP A 97 6.00 1.19 -4.80
C ASP A 97 4.94 0.65 -3.82
N ILE A 98 4.84 1.23 -2.63
CA ILE A 98 3.76 0.91 -1.66
C ILE A 98 2.37 1.21 -2.25
N ASN A 99 2.23 2.32 -2.99
CA ASN A 99 1.00 2.67 -3.68
C ASN A 99 0.61 1.63 -4.73
N ASN A 100 1.57 1.11 -5.48
CA ASN A 100 1.30 0.16 -6.55
C ASN A 100 1.13 -1.28 -6.07
N ALA A 101 1.56 -1.61 -4.85
CA ALA A 101 1.38 -2.93 -4.25
C ALA A 101 -0.09 -3.36 -4.21
N MET A 102 -0.37 -4.60 -4.58
CA MET A 102 -1.70 -5.24 -4.59
C MET A 102 -1.79 -6.37 -3.56
N THR A 103 -0.71 -6.65 -2.83
CA THR A 103 -0.64 -7.61 -1.73
C THR A 103 0.11 -7.03 -0.53
N LYS A 104 0.01 -7.68 0.63
CA LYS A 104 0.78 -7.27 1.82
C LYS A 104 2.26 -7.59 1.66
N GLU A 105 2.56 -8.67 0.95
CA GLU A 105 3.90 -9.11 0.64
C GLU A 105 4.63 -8.08 -0.23
N GLU A 106 3.96 -7.53 -1.24
CA GLU A 106 4.49 -6.45 -2.09
C GLU A 106 4.71 -5.15 -1.28
N ILE A 107 3.85 -4.86 -0.29
CA ILE A 107 4.06 -3.73 0.62
C ILE A 107 5.34 -3.93 1.44
N GLU A 108 5.56 -5.11 2.00
CA GLU A 108 6.77 -5.40 2.78
C GLU A 108 8.03 -5.40 1.89
N GLN A 109 7.94 -5.89 0.66
CA GLN A 109 9.04 -5.78 -0.32
C GLN A 109 9.38 -4.32 -0.63
N ALA A 110 8.36 -3.48 -0.85
CA ALA A 110 8.58 -2.05 -1.11
C ALA A 110 9.23 -1.35 0.10
N LYS A 111 8.81 -1.68 1.33
CA LYS A 111 9.44 -1.15 2.57
C LYS A 111 10.91 -1.56 2.72
N ALA A 112 11.26 -2.77 2.28
CA ALA A 112 12.62 -3.30 2.41
C ALA A 112 13.63 -2.67 1.43
N GLN A 113 13.16 -1.99 0.38
CA GLN A 113 14.01 -1.29 -0.59
C GLN A 113 14.40 0.13 -0.15
N LEU A 114 13.90 0.56 1.01
CA LEU A 114 14.08 1.87 1.64
C LEU A 114 14.94 1.76 2.89
#